data_AF-A0A258H204-F1
#
_entry.id   AF-A0A258H204-F1
#
_cell.length_a   1.000
_cell.length_b   1.000
_cell.length_c   1.000
_cell.angle_alpha   90.00
_cell.angle_beta   90.00
_cell.angle_gamma   90.00
#
_symmetry.space_group_name_H-M   'P 1'
#
loop_
_entity.id
_entity.type
_entity.pdbx_description
1 polymer ?
#
loop_
_entity_poly.entity_id
_entity_poly.type
_entity_poly.pdbx_seq_one_letter_code
_entity_poly.pdbx_strand_id
1 'polypeptide(L)'
;MIEMRISLPEDMKPLVDARIRDGLYADISDYVRDLIRSDLSVQGEGEPSTELIAALEEGEASGLSDKTFDQIVAEERARFRSS
;
A
#
# COMPACT_ATOMS: atom_id res chain seq x y z
N MET A 1 -22.04 -0.08 17.89
CA MET A 1 -21.79 0.87 16.79
C MET A 1 -22.01 2.28 17.32
N ILE A 2 -21.26 3.24 16.83
CA ILE A 2 -21.47 4.66 17.06
C ILE A 2 -22.12 5.27 15.82
N GLU A 3 -23.02 6.23 15.98
CA GLU A 3 -23.60 6.99 14.86
C GLU A 3 -22.82 8.31 14.73
N MET A 4 -22.33 8.60 13.52
CA MET A 4 -21.68 9.86 13.18
C MET A 4 -22.40 10.47 11.97
N ARG A 5 -22.78 11.74 12.07
CA ARG A 5 -23.42 12.48 10.97
C ARG A 5 -22.40 13.38 10.30
N ILE A 6 -22.29 13.24 8.99
CA ILE A 6 -21.34 13.98 8.16
C ILE A 6 -22.15 14.68 7.07
N SER A 7 -21.89 15.97 6.85
CA SER A 7 -22.48 16.72 5.74
C SER A 7 -21.47 16.78 4.61
N LEU A 8 -21.91 16.43 3.41
CA LEU A 8 -21.09 16.46 2.20
C LEU A 8 -21.66 17.51 1.24
N PRO A 9 -20.79 18.22 0.49
CA PRO A 9 -21.19 19.04 -0.64
C PRO A 9 -22.06 18.29 -1.66
N GLU A 10 -23.03 18.99 -2.26
CA GLU A 10 -24.00 18.39 -3.18
C GLU A 10 -23.36 17.83 -4.46
N ASP A 11 -22.28 18.46 -4.91
CA ASP A 11 -21.49 18.05 -6.08
C ASP A 11 -20.74 16.71 -5.88
N MET A 12 -20.53 16.29 -4.64
CA MET A 12 -19.90 15.00 -4.32
C MET A 12 -20.86 13.82 -4.42
N LYS A 13 -22.18 14.05 -4.36
CA LYS A 13 -23.19 12.98 -4.45
C LYS A 13 -23.01 12.05 -5.65
N PRO A 14 -22.86 12.53 -6.91
CA PRO A 14 -22.71 11.64 -8.06
C PRO A 14 -21.44 10.77 -7.98
N LEU A 15 -20.37 11.27 -7.37
CA LEU A 15 -19.11 10.53 -7.22
C LEU A 15 -19.26 9.40 -6.19
N VAL A 16 -19.93 9.67 -5.07
CA VAL A 16 -20.20 8.67 -4.04
C VAL A 16 -21.17 7.61 -4.57
N ASP A 17 -22.23 8.01 -5.28
CA ASP A 17 -23.19 7.09 -5.88
C ASP A 17 -22.51 6.14 -6.90
N ALA A 18 -21.51 6.62 -7.64
CA ALA A 18 -20.76 5.78 -8.57
C ALA A 18 -20.00 4.66 -7.85
N ARG A 19 -19.33 4.97 -6.72
CA ARG A 19 -18.58 3.98 -5.93
C ARG A 19 -19.47 2.88 -5.34
N ILE A 20 -20.72 3.19 -5.05
CA ILE A 20 -21.71 2.21 -4.57
C ILE A 20 -22.22 1.36 -5.74
N ARG A 21 -22.49 1.97 -6.89
CA ARG A 21 -22.99 1.24 -8.10
C ARG A 21 -21.99 0.25 -8.65
N ASP A 22 -20.70 0.50 -8.49
CA ASP A 22 -19.63 -0.43 -8.90
C ASP A 22 -19.65 -1.74 -8.09
N GLY A 23 -20.55 -1.86 -7.09
CA GLY A 23 -20.79 -3.09 -6.32
C GLY A 23 -19.76 -3.35 -5.23
N LEU A 24 -18.80 -2.44 -5.07
CA LEU A 24 -17.73 -2.54 -4.08
C LEU A 24 -18.21 -2.21 -2.66
N TYR A 25 -19.29 -1.44 -2.52
CA TYR A 25 -19.83 -1.02 -1.23
C TYR A 25 -21.36 -1.14 -1.21
N ALA A 26 -21.93 -1.61 -0.09
CA ALA A 26 -23.37 -1.78 0.04
C ALA A 26 -24.11 -0.46 0.29
N ASP A 27 -23.45 0.51 0.94
CA ASP A 27 -23.95 1.87 1.12
C ASP A 27 -22.81 2.89 1.35
N ILE A 28 -23.17 4.15 1.59
CA ILE A 28 -22.22 5.24 1.86
C ILE A 28 -21.47 5.01 3.17
N SER A 29 -22.14 4.46 4.19
CA SER A 29 -21.57 4.24 5.52
C SER A 29 -20.46 3.19 5.46
N ASP A 30 -20.63 2.16 4.64
CA ASP A 30 -19.62 1.14 4.38
C ASP A 30 -18.42 1.72 3.65
N TYR A 31 -18.65 2.55 2.63
CA TYR A 31 -17.59 3.25 1.91
C TYR A 31 -16.79 4.19 2.84
N VAL A 32 -17.47 4.99 3.67
CA VAL A 32 -16.82 5.90 4.61
C VAL A 32 -16.05 5.15 5.69
N ARG A 33 -16.56 4.01 6.18
CA ARG A 33 -15.85 3.18 7.16
C ARG A 33 -14.55 2.61 6.57
N ASP A 34 -14.59 2.21 5.31
CA ASP A 34 -13.41 1.72 4.60
C ASP A 34 -12.37 2.84 4.39
N LEU A 35 -12.81 4.03 3.99
CA LEU A 35 -11.95 5.21 3.88
C LEU A 35 -11.28 5.56 5.21
N ILE A 36 -12.04 5.59 6.31
CA ILE A 36 -11.50 5.88 7.64
C ILE A 36 -10.50 4.79 8.05
N ARG A 37 -10.80 3.51 7.78
CA ARG A 37 -9.85 2.42 8.05
C ARG A 37 -8.58 2.58 7.23
N SER A 38 -8.69 2.92 5.95
CA SER A 38 -7.55 3.17 5.07
C SER A 38 -6.72 4.34 5.58
N ASP A 39 -7.34 5.47 5.90
CA ASP A 39 -6.66 6.66 6.43
C ASP A 39 -5.97 6.38 7.77
N LEU A 40 -6.65 5.70 8.69
CA LEU A 40 -6.07 5.29 9.97
C LEU A 40 -4.97 4.24 9.80
N SER A 41 -5.04 3.37 8.79
CA SER A 41 -3.96 2.42 8.51
C SER A 41 -2.71 3.13 7.98
N VAL A 42 -2.89 4.13 7.11
CA VAL A 42 -1.82 4.99 6.62
C VAL A 42 -1.22 5.82 7.77
N GLN A 43 -2.04 6.30 8.70
CA GLN A 43 -1.59 7.18 9.80
C GLN A 43 -1.10 6.46 11.06
N GLY A 44 -1.62 5.27 11.37
CA GLY A 44 -1.56 4.69 12.72
C GLY A 44 -0.69 3.44 12.87
N GLU A 45 -0.66 2.55 11.89
CA GLU A 45 0.03 1.25 12.04
C GLU A 45 0.70 0.88 10.73
N GLY A 46 2.00 1.17 10.64
CA GLY A 46 2.91 0.54 9.69
C GLY A 46 2.43 0.58 8.25
N GLU A 47 2.72 1.70 7.59
CA GLU A 47 3.02 1.72 6.15
C GLU A 47 3.38 0.31 5.65
N PRO A 48 2.49 -0.37 4.89
CA PRO A 48 2.84 -1.61 4.18
C PRO A 48 3.92 -1.37 3.11
N SER A 49 4.47 -0.17 3.09
CA SER A 49 5.23 0.45 2.04
C SER A 49 6.49 1.15 2.54
N THR A 50 6.71 1.51 3.81
CA THR A 50 7.96 2.23 4.14
C THR A 50 9.18 1.34 4.02
N GLU A 51 9.13 0.12 4.53
CA GLU A 51 10.25 -0.83 4.36
C GLU A 51 10.42 -1.25 2.89
N LEU A 52 9.32 -1.47 2.17
CA LEU A 52 9.37 -1.85 0.75
C LEU A 52 9.86 -0.69 -0.12
N ILE A 53 9.36 0.53 0.11
CA ILE A 53 9.80 1.76 -0.57
C ILE A 53 11.24 2.04 -0.23
N ALA A 54 11.66 1.94 1.04
CA ALA A 54 13.05 2.12 1.43
C ALA A 54 13.97 1.10 0.76
N ALA A 55 13.55 -0.18 0.67
CA ALA A 55 14.31 -1.21 -0.03
C ALA A 55 14.37 -0.97 -1.56
N LEU A 56 13.30 -0.43 -2.15
CA LEU A 56 13.28 -0.02 -3.56
C LEU A 56 14.19 1.18 -3.81
N GLU A 57 14.14 2.21 -2.96
CA GLU A 57 15.01 3.38 -3.03
C GLU A 57 16.48 3.00 -2.85
N GLU A 58 16.79 2.11 -1.89
CA GLU A 58 18.13 1.55 -1.71
C GLU A 58 18.58 0.77 -2.96
N GLY A 59 17.70 -0.05 -3.52
CA GLY A 59 17.95 -0.79 -4.75
C GLY A 59 18.24 0.14 -5.95
N GLU A 60 17.43 1.18 -6.15
CA GLU A 60 17.62 2.16 -7.21
C GLU A 60 18.93 2.97 -7.03
N ALA A 61 19.24 3.37 -5.78
CA ALA A 61 20.47 4.08 -5.46
C ALA A 61 21.73 3.20 -5.59
N SER A 62 21.60 1.87 -5.46
CA SER A 62 22.72 0.92 -5.58
C SER A 62 23.27 0.79 -7.01
N GLY A 63 22.53 1.28 -8.01
CA GLY A 63 22.92 1.24 -9.41
C GLY A 63 22.74 -0.15 -10.05
N LEU A 64 23.07 -0.24 -11.35
CA LEU A 64 22.94 -1.49 -12.09
C LEU A 64 24.09 -2.45 -11.76
N SER A 65 23.77 -3.71 -11.51
CA SER A 65 24.76 -4.75 -11.32
C SER A 65 25.28 -5.27 -12.66
N ASP A 66 26.60 -5.32 -12.82
CA ASP A 66 27.26 -5.98 -13.96
C ASP A 66 27.34 -7.51 -13.80
N LYS A 67 26.87 -8.05 -12.66
CA LYS A 67 26.95 -9.48 -12.36
C LYS A 67 25.88 -10.26 -13.11
N THR A 68 26.27 -11.40 -13.68
CA THR A 68 25.30 -12.37 -14.18
C THR A 68 24.63 -13.11 -13.03
N PHE A 69 23.46 -13.69 -13.30
CA PHE A 69 22.74 -14.51 -12.32
C PHE A 69 23.62 -15.62 -11.73
N ASP A 70 24.39 -16.32 -12.57
CA ASP A 70 25.28 -17.40 -12.13
C ASP A 70 26.39 -16.91 -11.19
N GLN A 71 26.91 -15.70 -11.44
CA GLN A 71 27.92 -15.07 -10.57
C GLN A 71 27.35 -14.73 -9.19
N ILE A 72 26.12 -14.19 -9.15
CA ILE A 72 25.41 -13.87 -7.90
C ILE A 72 25.20 -15.15 -7.08
N VAL A 73 24.69 -16.21 -7.71
CA VAL A 73 24.44 -17.49 -7.03
C VAL A 73 25.73 -18.13 -6.54
N ALA A 74 26.81 -18.06 -7.32
CA ALA A 74 28.11 -18.63 -6.93
C ALA A 74 28.70 -17.89 -5.72
N GLU A 75 28.62 -16.56 -5.69
CA GLU A 75 29.11 -15.71 -4.61
C GLU A 75 28.35 -15.97 -3.30
N GLU A 76 27.02 -16.02 -3.34
CA GLU A 76 26.20 -16.33 -2.15
C GLU A 76 26.49 -17.72 -1.60
N ARG A 77 26.63 -18.72 -2.48
CA ARG A 77 27.00 -20.08 -2.07
C ARG A 77 28.40 -20.16 -1.49
N ALA A 78 29.31 -19.26 -1.87
CA ALA A 78 30.64 -19.18 -1.29
C ALA A 78 30.58 -18.53 0.10
N ARG A 79 29.86 -17.41 0.26
CA ARG A 79 29.58 -16.76 1.56
C ARG A 79 29.01 -17.74 2.58
N PHE A 80 27.96 -18.48 2.21
CA PHE A 80 27.31 -19.46 3.09
C PHE A 80 28.21 -20.63 3.49
N ARG A 81 29.22 -20.98 2.67
CA ARG A 81 30.17 -22.05 2.99
C ARG A 81 31.34 -21.60 3.85
N SER A 82 31.56 -20.29 3.95
CA SER A 82 32.61 -19.69 4.79
C SER A 82 32.11 -19.21 6.16
N SER A 83 30.80 -19.32 6.43
CA SER A 83 30.16 -19.03 7.72
C SER A 83 29.84 -20.30 8.48
#